data_AF-A0A5T0GZY8-F1
#
_entry.id   AF-A0A5T0GZY8-F1
#
_cell.length_a   1.000
_cell.length_b   1.000
_cell.length_c   1.000
_cell.angle_alpha   90.00
_cell.angle_beta   90.00
_cell.angle_gamma   90.00
#
_symmetry.space_group_name_H-M   'P 1'
#
loop_
_entity.id
_entity.type
_entity.pdbx_description
1 polymer ?
#
loop_
_entity_poly.entity_id
_entity_poly.type
_entity_poly.pdbx_seq_one_letter_code
_entity_poly.pdbx_strand_id
1 'polypeptide(L)'
;MKNIVFHSDGFGDLLVCFKALYAIKQLYPEYKLFLLTNGLMESDFLEKIPFIDEVLIYKDDFLEKIQSKNPVIFITTRRQGLYFKKLKFLNVQKCIVFPHLISIIS
;
A
#
# COMPACT_ATOMS: atom_id res chain seq x y z
N MET A 1 -7.42 17.04 1.63
CA MET A 1 -7.44 15.78 2.41
C MET A 1 -6.20 14.97 2.03
N LYS A 2 -5.49 14.40 3.02
CA LYS A 2 -4.23 13.70 2.78
C LYS A 2 -4.46 12.19 2.74
N ASN A 3 -3.75 11.52 1.83
CA ASN A 3 -3.98 10.13 1.50
C ASN A 3 -2.74 9.28 1.81
N ILE A 4 -2.96 8.12 2.41
CA ILE A 4 -1.97 7.08 2.64
C ILE A 4 -2.39 5.88 1.81
N VAL A 5 -1.50 5.38 0.97
CA VAL A 5 -1.76 4.14 0.21
C VAL A 5 -0.83 3.06 0.72
N PHE A 6 -1.40 1.96 1.20
CA PHE A 6 -0.69 0.75 1.57
C PHE A 6 -0.88 -0.31 0.48
N HIS A 7 0.20 -0.75 -0.14
CA HIS A 7 0.22 -1.78 -1.17
C HIS A 7 0.66 -3.13 -0.58
N SER A 8 -0.22 -4.13 -0.69
CA SER A 8 0.06 -5.50 -0.32
C SER A 8 0.07 -6.42 -1.54
N ASP A 9 1.11 -7.25 -1.64
CA ASP A 9 1.26 -8.27 -2.69
C ASP A 9 0.75 -9.67 -2.25
N GLY A 10 0.32 -9.82 -0.98
CA GLY A 10 -0.19 -11.09 -0.44
C GLY A 10 -0.90 -10.99 0.92
N PHE A 11 -1.68 -12.01 1.27
CA PHE A 11 -2.49 -12.00 2.51
C PHE A 11 -1.65 -12.09 3.78
N GLY A 12 -0.63 -12.97 3.80
CA GLY A 12 0.21 -13.14 4.98
C GLY A 12 0.93 -11.85 5.37
N ASP A 13 1.54 -11.18 4.39
CA ASP A 13 2.20 -9.88 4.58
C ASP A 13 1.19 -8.81 5.06
N LEU A 14 -0.02 -8.81 4.51
CA LEU A 14 -1.08 -7.88 4.94
C LEU A 14 -1.46 -8.08 6.41
N LEU A 15 -1.71 -9.32 6.85
CA LEU A 15 -2.12 -9.62 8.22
C LEU A 15 -1.09 -9.18 9.25
N VAL A 16 0.20 -9.38 8.95
CA VAL A 16 1.30 -8.92 9.81
C VAL A 16 1.31 -7.39 9.93
N CYS A 17 0.92 -6.68 8.86
CA CYS A 17 0.88 -5.22 8.84
C CYS A 17 -0.37 -4.61 9.50
N PHE A 18 -1.42 -5.35 9.83
CA PHE A 18 -2.67 -4.77 10.39
C PHE A 18 -2.46 -3.92 11.63
N LYS A 19 -1.61 -4.36 12.57
CA LYS A 19 -1.32 -3.59 13.78
C LYS A 19 -0.64 -2.26 13.46
N ALA A 20 0.26 -2.26 12.47
CA ALA A 20 0.92 -1.05 12.02
C ALA A 20 -0.06 -0.12 11.28
N LEU A 21 -0.92 -0.66 10.42
CA LEU A 21 -1.96 0.11 9.72
C LEU A 21 -2.97 0.74 10.68
N TYR A 22 -3.39 -0.02 11.68
CA TYR A 22 -4.25 0.49 12.75
C TYR A 22 -3.55 1.64 13.49
N ALA A 23 -2.30 1.46 13.92
CA ALA A 23 -1.54 2.51 14.60
C ALA A 23 -1.37 3.77 13.72
N ILE A 24 -1.11 3.60 12.42
CA ILE A 24 -1.03 4.69 11.45
C ILE A 24 -2.35 5.46 11.39
N LYS A 25 -3.50 4.76 11.33
CA LYS A 25 -4.82 5.41 11.32
C LYS A 25 -5.07 6.17 12.64
N GLN A 26 -4.64 5.65 13.79
CA GLN A 26 -4.74 6.36 15.06
C GLN A 26 -3.87 7.62 15.13
N LEU A 27 -2.67 7.58 14.55
CA LEU A 27 -1.76 8.74 14.50
C LEU A 27 -2.20 9.81 13.49
N TYR A 28 -2.90 9.39 12.43
CA TYR A 28 -3.36 10.26 11.34
C TYR A 28 -4.87 10.04 11.08
N PRO A 29 -5.76 10.36 12.03
CA PRO A 29 -7.19 10.04 11.91
C PRO A 29 -7.87 10.74 10.72
N GLU A 30 -7.43 11.96 10.40
CA GLU A 30 -7.93 12.77 9.28
C GLU A 30 -7.44 12.31 7.89
N TYR A 31 -6.51 11.35 7.85
CA TYR A 31 -5.97 10.86 6.59
C TYR A 31 -6.78 9.66 6.13
N LYS A 32 -7.01 9.57 4.82
CA LYS A 32 -7.60 8.37 4.23
C LYS A 32 -6.53 7.31 4.01
N LEU A 33 -6.76 6.12 4.54
CA LEU A 33 -5.94 4.93 4.38
C LEU A 33 -6.57 4.02 3.33
N PHE A 34 -5.93 3.94 2.17
CA PHE A 34 -6.32 3.06 1.06
C PHE A 34 -5.51 1.77 1.10
N LEU A 35 -6.18 0.63 1.02
CA LEU A 35 -5.53 -0.67 0.85
C LEU A 35 -5.51 -1.05 -0.63
N LEU A 36 -4.34 -1.06 -1.25
CA LEU A 36 -4.13 -1.51 -2.62
C LEU A 36 -3.69 -2.99 -2.64
N THR A 37 -4.48 -3.85 -3.28
CA THR A 37 -4.27 -5.31 -3.33
C THR A 37 -4.55 -5.87 -4.73
N ASN A 38 -3.99 -7.03 -5.05
CA ASN A 38 -4.19 -7.72 -6.34
C ASN A 38 -5.57 -8.40 -6.46
N GLY A 39 -6.42 -8.33 -5.43
CA GLY A 39 -7.76 -8.90 -5.45
C GLY A 39 -7.81 -10.42 -5.31
N LEU A 40 -6.68 -11.10 -5.04
CA LEU A 40 -6.66 -12.53 -4.70
C LEU A 40 -7.25 -12.84 -3.31
N MET A 41 -7.73 -11.81 -2.63
CA MET A 41 -8.20 -11.85 -1.25
C MET A 41 -9.68 -11.50 -1.24
N GLU A 42 -10.41 -12.01 -0.24
CA GLU A 42 -11.82 -11.66 -0.03
C GLU A 42 -11.96 -10.14 0.22
N SER A 43 -12.29 -9.39 -0.85
CA SER A 43 -12.57 -7.95 -0.79
C SER A 43 -13.59 -7.64 0.30
N ASP A 44 -14.59 -8.50 0.44
CA ASP A 44 -15.68 -8.38 1.41
C ASP A 44 -15.20 -8.42 2.86
N PHE A 45 -14.12 -9.15 3.16
CA PHE A 45 -13.50 -9.12 4.49
C PHE A 45 -12.73 -7.81 4.69
N LEU A 46 -11.96 -7.40 3.69
CA LEU A 46 -11.10 -6.22 3.78
C LEU A 46 -11.91 -4.92 3.90
N GLU A 47 -13.05 -4.83 3.20
CA GLU A 47 -13.97 -3.69 3.27
C GLU A 47 -14.67 -3.55 4.63
N LYS A 48 -14.75 -4.63 5.43
CA LYS A 48 -15.33 -4.59 6.79
C LYS A 48 -14.35 -4.06 7.83
N ILE A 49 -13.10 -3.79 7.48
CA ILE A 49 -12.06 -3.37 8.42
C ILE A 49 -12.21 -1.86 8.68
N PRO A 50 -12.60 -1.42 9.89
CA PRO A 50 -13.02 -0.04 10.11
C PRO A 50 -11.94 1.03 9.92
N PHE A 51 -10.66 0.66 10.08
CA PHE A 51 -9.55 1.60 9.93
C PHE A 51 -9.05 1.73 8.49
N ILE A 52 -9.58 0.93 7.56
CA ILE A 52 -9.31 1.02 6.12
C ILE A 52 -10.46 1.80 5.50
N ASP A 53 -10.15 2.94 4.88
CA ASP A 53 -11.19 3.81 4.31
C ASP A 53 -11.70 3.31 2.96
N GLU A 54 -10.83 2.66 2.17
CA GLU A 54 -11.20 2.12 0.85
C GLU A 54 -10.22 1.02 0.42
N VAL A 55 -10.75 -0.04 -0.21
CA VAL A 55 -9.97 -1.11 -0.82
C VAL A 55 -9.89 -0.90 -2.33
N LEU A 56 -8.67 -0.91 -2.86
CA LEU A 56 -8.36 -0.73 -4.28
C LEU A 56 -7.82 -2.04 -4.84
N ILE A 57 -8.51 -2.59 -5.83
CA ILE A 57 -8.06 -3.81 -6.51
C ILE A 57 -7.32 -3.44 -7.79
N TYR A 58 -6.08 -3.91 -7.97
CA TYR A 58 -5.36 -3.81 -9.25
C TYR A 58 -5.29 -5.17 -9.93
N LYS A 59 -5.48 -5.19 -11.26
CA LYS A 59 -5.27 -6.38 -12.10
C LYS A 59 -3.93 -6.33 -12.83
N ASP A 60 -3.54 -5.13 -13.27
CA ASP A 60 -2.31 -4.85 -14.02
C ASP A 60 -1.49 -3.74 -13.34
N ASP A 61 -0.91 -2.79 -14.10
CA ASP A 61 -0.05 -1.73 -13.58
C ASP A 61 -0.74 -0.94 -12.45
N PHE A 62 -0.24 -1.12 -11.23
CA PHE A 62 -0.76 -0.52 -10.02
C PHE A 62 -0.41 0.98 -9.90
N LEU A 63 0.51 1.50 -10.73
CA LEU A 63 0.98 2.88 -10.67
C LEU A 63 -0.15 3.89 -10.86
N GLU A 64 -1.04 3.67 -11.84
CA GLU A 64 -2.16 4.55 -12.13
C GLU A 64 -3.11 4.66 -10.94
N LYS A 65 -3.39 3.53 -10.28
CA LYS A 65 -4.23 3.50 -9.07
C LYS A 65 -3.59 4.28 -7.92
N ILE A 66 -2.28 4.16 -7.72
CA ILE A 66 -1.57 4.96 -6.72
C ILE A 66 -1.69 6.44 -7.07
N GLN A 67 -1.40 6.83 -8.31
CA GLN A 67 -1.42 8.23 -8.75
C GLN A 67 -2.82 8.85 -8.65
N SER A 68 -3.87 8.10 -8.98
CA SER A 68 -5.26 8.56 -8.88
C SER A 68 -5.66 8.97 -7.46
N LYS A 69 -5.00 8.40 -6.44
CA LYS A 69 -5.22 8.74 -5.04
C LYS A 69 -4.29 9.84 -4.54
N ASN A 70 -3.31 10.28 -5.33
CA ASN A 70 -2.36 11.34 -4.97
C ASN A 70 -1.85 11.24 -3.50
N PRO A 71 -1.26 10.10 -3.10
CA PRO A 71 -0.86 9.89 -1.72
C PRO A 71 0.28 10.82 -1.32
N VAL A 72 0.26 11.24 -0.05
CA VAL A 72 1.41 11.87 0.60
C VAL A 72 2.37 10.84 1.19
N ILE A 73 1.83 9.67 1.55
CA ILE A 73 2.61 8.52 2.04
C ILE A 73 2.20 7.30 1.23
N PHE A 74 3.18 6.67 0.60
CA PHE A 74 3.03 5.37 -0.03
C PHE A 74 3.84 4.33 0.76
N ILE A 75 3.22 3.21 1.08
CA ILE A 75 3.82 2.10 1.82
C ILE A 75 3.64 0.84 0.98
N THR A 76 4.67 0.02 0.85
CA THR A 76 4.59 -1.20 0.03
C THR A 76 5.38 -2.34 0.64
N THR A 77 4.78 -3.54 0.62
CA THR A 77 5.45 -4.78 1.03
C THR A 77 6.17 -5.46 -0.13
N ARG A 78 6.08 -4.92 -1.36
CA ARG A 78 6.67 -5.51 -2.56
C ARG A 78 8.19 -5.39 -2.55
N ARG A 79 8.86 -6.51 -2.86
CA ARG A 79 10.30 -6.72 -2.64
C ARG A 79 11.13 -6.82 -3.93
N GLN A 80 10.63 -6.36 -5.07
CA GLN A 80 11.32 -6.52 -6.36
C GLN A 80 12.17 -5.28 -6.71
N GLY A 81 13.43 -5.45 -7.13
CA GLY A 81 14.32 -4.33 -7.47
C GLY A 81 13.81 -3.46 -8.63
N LEU A 82 13.28 -4.10 -9.70
CA LEU A 82 12.65 -3.40 -10.83
C LEU A 82 11.46 -2.53 -10.41
N TYR A 83 10.74 -2.93 -9.36
CA TYR A 83 9.62 -2.17 -8.82
C TYR A 83 10.08 -0.87 -8.15
N PHE A 84 11.23 -0.86 -7.44
CA PHE A 84 11.76 0.36 -6.83
C PHE A 84 12.16 1.43 -7.85
N LYS A 85 12.63 1.04 -9.04
CA LYS A 85 12.85 2.01 -10.13
C LYS A 85 11.56 2.70 -10.53
N LYS A 86 10.44 1.95 -10.59
CA LYS A 86 9.12 2.50 -10.92
C LYS A 86 8.59 3.47 -9.86
N LEU A 87 8.91 3.25 -8.59
CA LEU A 87 8.45 4.14 -7.50
C LEU A 87 8.97 5.58 -7.63
N LYS A 88 10.12 5.79 -8.29
CA LYS A 88 10.64 7.14 -8.55
C LYS A 88 9.68 7.98 -9.40
N PHE A 89 8.88 7.35 -10.26
CA PHE A 89 7.92 8.06 -11.12
C PHE A 89 6.61 8.44 -10.40
N LEU A 90 6.39 7.96 -9.16
CA LEU A 90 5.18 8.26 -8.42
C LEU A 90 5.17 9.67 -7.80
N ASN A 91 6.32 10.34 -7.68
CA ASN A 91 6.45 11.69 -7.09
C ASN A 91 5.75 11.86 -5.72
N VAL A 92 5.73 10.81 -4.90
CA VAL A 92 5.10 10.81 -3.58
C VAL A 92 6.04 11.44 -2.55
N GLN A 93 5.50 12.26 -1.65
CA GLN A 93 6.29 12.96 -0.62
C GLN A 93 7.09 11.99 0.26
N LYS A 94 6.50 10.86 0.65
CA LYS A 94 7.18 9.80 1.41
C LYS A 94 6.85 8.43 0.85
N CYS A 95 7.89 7.66 0.54
CA CYS A 95 7.78 6.27 0.11
C CYS A 95 8.47 5.38 1.14
N ILE A 96 7.72 4.46 1.76
CA ILE A 96 8.20 3.50 2.75
C ILE A 96 8.21 2.13 2.09
N VAL A 97 9.41 1.58 1.94
CA VAL A 97 9.65 0.28 1.31
C VAL A 97 10.36 -0.63 2.30
N PHE A 98 10.08 -1.93 2.24
CA PHE A 98 10.86 -2.94 2.95
C PHE A 98 11.76 -3.67 1.94
N PRO A 99 13.00 -3.21 1.73
CA PRO A 99 13.91 -3.89 0.82
C PRO A 99 14.34 -5.21 1.46
N HIS A 100 14.18 -6.32 0.73
CA HIS A 100 14.77 -7.59 1.11
C HIS A 100 16.13 -7.74 0.46
N LEU A 101 16.97 -8.67 0.94
CA LEU A 101 18.24 -8.98 0.29
C LEU A 101 18.03 -9.24 -1.22
N ILE A 102 16.99 -10.00 -1.58
CA ILE A 102 16.58 -10.26 -2.97
C ILE A 102 16.40 -8.97 -3.79
N SER A 103 15.90 -7.89 -3.18
CA SER A 103 15.70 -6.61 -3.86
C SER A 103 17.01 -5.87 -4.21
N ILE A 104 18.13 -6.26 -3.59
CA ILE A 104 19.46 -5.67 -3.79
C ILE A 104 20.24 -6.48 -4.83
N ILE A 105 20.07 -7.80 -4.85
CA ILE A 105 20.76 -8.72 -5.76
C ILE A 105 20.03 -8.94 -7.10
N SER A 106 18.78 -8.46 -7.24
CA SER A 106 17.95 -8.56 -8.47
C SER A 106 17.95 -7.31 -9.34
#